data_AF-A0A8E2JE69-F1
#
_entry.id   AF-A0A8E2JE69-F1
#
_cell.length_a   1.000
_cell.length_b   1.000
_cell.length_c   1.000
_cell.angle_alpha   90.00
_cell.angle_beta   90.00
_cell.angle_gamma   90.00
#
_symmetry.space_group_name_H-M   'P 1'
#
loop_
_entity.id
_entity.type
_entity.pdbx_description
1 polymer ?
#
loop_
_entity_poly.entity_id
_entity_poly.type
_entity_poly.pdbx_seq_one_letter_code
_entity_poly.pdbx_strand_id
1 'polypeptide(L)' 'MSTYQPPSSQTTSAGANMTTTGASTYEDKGRFVEYTCGDCDSPVSLKRGEPIRCRQCGHRVLYKQRTNRMVQFEAR' A
#
# COMPACT_ATOMS: atom_id res chain seq x y z
N MET A 1 -8.72 -38.50 19.50
CA MET A 1 -7.50 -37.87 18.97
C MET A 1 -7.74 -37.59 17.51
N SER A 2 -8.01 -36.33 17.14
CA SER A 2 -8.37 -35.97 15.76
C SER A 2 -7.12 -35.69 14.92
N THR A 3 -6.98 -36.43 13.82
CA THR A 3 -5.91 -36.26 12.82
C THR A 3 -6.17 -35.02 11.97
N TYR A 4 -5.16 -34.17 11.82
CA TYR A 4 -5.17 -33.01 10.94
C TYR A 4 -4.67 -33.42 9.54
N GLN A 5 -5.45 -33.14 8.49
CA GLN A 5 -5.10 -33.43 7.10
C GLN A 5 -4.72 -32.12 6.38
N PRO A 6 -3.50 -31.98 5.82
CA PRO A 6 -3.11 -30.80 5.07
C PRO A 6 -3.69 -30.80 3.64
N PRO A 7 -3.99 -29.62 3.06
CA PRO A 7 -4.55 -29.53 1.71
C PRO A 7 -3.50 -29.89 0.65
N SER A 8 -3.75 -30.99 -0.06
CA SER A 8 -3.02 -31.39 -1.27
C SER A 8 -3.32 -30.43 -2.41
N SER A 9 -2.28 -29.83 -2.97
CA SER A 9 -2.31 -29.02 -4.19
C SER A 9 -2.85 -29.84 -5.37
N GLN A 10 -4.06 -29.51 -5.83
CA GLN A 10 -4.65 -30.03 -7.07
C GLN A 10 -4.73 -28.92 -8.11
N THR A 11 -3.91 -29.10 -9.14
CA THR A 11 -3.92 -28.37 -10.40
C THR A 11 -5.18 -28.74 -11.19
N THR A 12 -6.07 -27.78 -11.41
CA THR A 12 -7.12 -27.86 -12.43
C THR A 12 -7.23 -26.53 -13.17
N SER A 13 -6.99 -26.63 -14.48
CA SER A 13 -7.01 -25.61 -15.51
C SER A 13 -8.26 -24.73 -15.53
N ALA A 14 -8.08 -23.43 -15.36
CA ALA A 14 -9.10 -22.42 -15.66
C ALA A 14 -8.42 -21.13 -16.15
N GLY A 15 -8.76 -20.71 -17.38
CA GLY A 15 -8.66 -19.33 -17.86
C GLY A 15 -7.29 -18.66 -17.86
N ALA A 16 -6.41 -19.04 -18.79
CA ALA A 16 -5.22 -18.26 -19.09
C ALA A 16 -5.58 -16.98 -19.87
N ASN A 17 -5.81 -15.88 -19.15
CA ASN A 17 -5.61 -14.54 -19.68
C ASN A 17 -4.47 -13.89 -18.88
N MET A 18 -3.25 -14.30 -19.24
CA MET A 18 -1.99 -13.72 -18.80
C MET A 18 -1.84 -12.36 -19.48
N THR A 19 -2.34 -11.30 -18.85
CA THR A 19 -1.92 -9.93 -19.19
C THR A 19 -0.81 -9.50 -18.25
N THR A 20 0.38 -9.90 -18.66
CA THR A 20 1.66 -9.24 -18.45
C THR A 20 1.53 -7.73 -18.46
N THR A 21 1.85 -7.04 -17.36
CA THR A 21 2.74 -5.86 -17.39
C THR A 21 3.17 -5.46 -15.98
N GLY A 22 4.28 -6.06 -15.54
CA GLY A 22 5.20 -5.42 -14.61
C GLY A 22 5.91 -4.24 -15.30
N ALA A 23 5.15 -3.27 -15.79
CA ALA A 23 5.67 -2.01 -16.32
C ALA A 23 5.80 -1.04 -15.15
N SER A 24 6.97 -1.07 -14.52
CA SER A 24 7.43 0.01 -13.64
C SER A 24 7.67 1.24 -14.52
N THR A 25 6.60 1.94 -14.91
CA THR A 25 6.69 3.27 -15.49
C THR A 25 7.18 4.21 -14.39
N TYR A 26 8.47 4.51 -14.42
CA TYR A 26 9.11 5.62 -13.73
C TYR A 26 8.58 6.95 -14.30
N GLU A 27 7.29 7.20 -14.13
CA GLU A 27 6.69 8.53 -14.26
C GLU A 27 6.13 8.91 -12.88
N ASP A 28 7.09 9.14 -11.97
CA ASP A 28 6.90 9.56 -10.58
C ASP A 28 6.55 11.06 -10.47
N LYS A 29 5.85 11.61 -11.46
CA LYS A 29 5.40 13.02 -11.46
C LYS A 29 3.90 13.19 -11.24
N GLY A 30 3.11 12.12 -11.33
CA GLY A 30 1.64 12.20 -11.27
C GLY A 30 0.95 11.52 -10.08
N ARG A 31 1.65 10.70 -9.29
CA ARG A 31 0.98 10.00 -8.17
C ARG A 31 0.86 10.90 -6.95
N PHE A 32 -0.40 11.14 -6.55
CA PHE A 32 -0.74 11.72 -5.26
C PHE A 32 -0.25 10.80 -4.15
N VAL A 33 0.46 11.36 -3.17
CA VAL A 33 0.89 10.65 -1.98
C VAL A 33 -0.10 10.99 -0.86
N GLU A 34 -0.64 9.95 -0.24
CA GLU A 34 -1.53 10.07 0.89
C GLU A 34 -0.69 10.11 2.19
N TYR A 35 -0.96 11.15 2.99
CA TYR A 35 -0.33 11.37 4.28
C TYR A 35 -1.39 11.32 5.37
N THR A 36 -0.99 10.96 6.58
CA THR A 36 -1.87 10.94 7.76
C THR A 36 -1.44 12.06 8.70
N CYS A 37 -2.39 12.87 9.19
CA CYS A 37 -2.06 13.92 10.16
C CYS A 37 -1.73 13.32 11.53
N GLY A 38 -0.72 13.87 12.22
CA GLY A 38 -0.29 13.34 13.53
C GLY A 38 -1.25 13.61 14.69
N ASP A 39 -2.14 14.60 14.60
CA ASP A 39 -3.03 14.98 15.70
C ASP A 39 -4.48 14.53 15.48
N CYS A 40 -4.96 14.52 14.24
CA CYS A 40 -6.35 14.20 13.91
C CYS A 40 -6.52 12.94 13.06
N ASP A 41 -5.42 12.23 12.75
CA ASP A 41 -5.37 10.97 11.98
C ASP A 41 -6.10 10.98 10.63
N SER A 42 -6.49 12.16 10.15
CA SER A 42 -7.21 12.32 8.89
C SER A 42 -6.25 12.11 7.72
N PRO A 43 -6.67 11.41 6.66
CA PRO A 43 -5.91 11.32 5.42
C PRO A 43 -5.87 12.67 4.71
N VAL A 44 -4.70 13.06 4.23
CA VAL A 44 -4.43 14.29 3.50
C VAL A 44 -3.68 13.92 2.22
N SER A 45 -4.29 14.18 1.07
CA SER A 45 -3.66 14.04 -0.23
C SER A 45 -2.96 15.36 -0.61
N LEU A 46 -1.63 15.32 -0.77
CA LEU A 46 -0.84 16.48 -1.15
C LEU A 46 -0.12 16.25 -2.47
N LYS A 47 -0.08 17.30 -3.31
CA LYS A 47 0.76 17.34 -4.51
C LYS A 47 2.18 17.81 -4.18
N ARG A 48 3.13 17.49 -5.05
CA ARG A 48 4.49 18.06 -4.96
C ARG A 48 4.43 19.58 -5.13
N GLY A 49 4.99 20.32 -4.17
CA GLY A 49 5.03 21.78 -4.18
C GLY A 49 3.85 22.46 -3.46
N GLU A 50 2.83 21.73 -3.01
CA GLU A 50 1.76 22.29 -2.18
C GLU A 50 2.26 22.52 -0.73
N PRO A 51 1.87 23.63 -0.06
CA PRO A 51 2.28 23.87 1.33
C PRO A 51 1.72 22.82 2.28
N ILE A 52 2.57 22.31 3.17
CA ILE A 52 2.21 21.26 4.12
C ILE A 52 1.27 21.78 5.22
N ARG A 53 -0.01 21.42 5.14
CA ARG A 53 -1.04 21.75 6.15
C ARG A 53 -2.12 20.68 6.16
N CYS A 54 -2.53 20.25 7.35
CA CYS A 54 -3.75 19.46 7.50
C CYS A 54 -4.98 20.35 7.25
N ARG A 55 -5.95 19.84 6.47
CA ARG A 55 -7.20 20.57 6.14
C ARG A 55 -8.19 20.65 7.30
N GLN A 56 -8.02 19.81 8.32
CA GLN A 56 -8.99 19.66 9.40
C GLN A 56 -8.55 20.37 10.70
N CYS A 57 -7.27 20.26 11.06
CA CYS A 57 -6.71 20.86 12.29
C CYS A 57 -5.73 22.02 12.05
N GLY A 58 -5.22 22.19 10.82
CA GLY A 58 -4.25 23.24 10.49
C GLY A 58 -2.80 22.97 10.95
N HIS A 59 -2.55 21.87 11.65
CA HIS A 59 -1.19 21.44 12.00
C HIS A 59 -0.38 21.04 10.76
N ARG A 60 0.95 21.12 10.86
CA ARG A 60 1.89 20.94 9.73
C ARG A 60 2.68 19.64 9.79
N VAL A 61 2.41 18.78 10.79
CA VAL A 61 3.06 17.49 10.94
C VAL A 61 2.17 16.42 10.30
N LEU A 62 2.69 15.80 9.25
CA LEU A 62 2.03 14.72 8.52
C LEU A 62 2.99 13.54 8.39
N TYR A 63 2.49 12.33 8.60
CA TYR A 63 3.20 11.08 8.41
C TYR A 63 2.88 10.49 7.03
N LYS A 64 3.85 9.82 6.40
CA LYS A 64 3.59 9.09 5.16
C LYS A 64 2.84 7.80 5.46
N GLN A 65 1.81 7.50 4.68
CA GLN A 65 1.04 6.28 4.88
C GLN A 65 1.88 5.02 4.64
N ARG A 66 1.62 3.97 5.44
CA ARG A 66 2.24 2.65 5.29
C ARG A 66 1.93 2.07 3.91
N THR A 67 2.90 1.37 3.33
CA THR A 67 2.67 0.63 2.09
C THR A 67 1.74 -0.55 2.33
N ASN A 68 0.81 -0.81 1.40
CA ASN A 68 -0.01 -2.03 1.39
C ASN A 68 0.75 -3.28 0.93
N ARG A 69 2.01 -3.14 0.49
CA ARG A 69 2.86 -4.27 0.09
C ARG A 69 3.30 -5.04 1.33
N MET A 70 3.21 -6.38 1.27
CA MET A 70 3.73 -7.25 2.33
C MET A 70 5.24 -7.08 2.43
N VAL A 71 5.74 -7.04 3.67
CA VAL A 71 7.16 -6.92 3.99
C VAL A 71 7.55 -8.15 4.81
N GLN A 72 8.61 -8.85 4.39
CA GLN A 72 9.14 -10.03 5.08
C GLN A 72 10.31 -9.59 5.97
N PHE A 73 10.29 -9.99 7.23
CA PHE A 73 11.38 -9.75 8.17
C PHE A 73 12.00 -11.08 8.62
N GLU A 74 13.30 -11.07 8.92
CA GLU A 74 14.02 -12.19 9.55
C GLU A 74 14.06 -12.00 11.07
N ALA A 75 13.92 -13.08 11.84
CA ALA A 75 13.95 -13.05 13.31
C ALA A 75 15.40 -13.15 13.80
N ARG A 76 16.16 -12.06 13.66
CA ARG A 76 17.50 -11.91 14.23
C ARG A 76 17.45 -11.26 15.60
#